data_AF-A0A958N4E5-F1
#
_entry.id   AF-A0A958N4E5-F1
#
_cell.length_a   1.000
_cell.length_b   1.000
_cell.length_c   1.000
_cell.angle_alpha   90.00
_cell.angle_beta   90.00
_cell.angle_gamma   90.00
#
_symmetry.space_group_name_H-M   'P 1'
#
loop_
_entity.id
_entity.type
_entity.pdbx_description
1 polymer ?
#
loop_
_entity_poly.entity_id
_entity_poly.type
_entity_poly.pdbx_seq_one_letter_code
_entity_poly.pdbx_strand_id
1 'polypeptide(L)'
;MKNLFFLLSIFINVACATSYRVSDIKEHALKENIYLEYTLSEINKDINDKKEIIDGLQKSEADFLLEPYASLQQDFLLMSELKEKLIEKQKKIQAFIVEFNNIDEDKDRLKKNDQEFAYVLDYKKLADKQKVEVENLLNEYGQSSQHFNSISQENQIYLIDTRALAQQTMILKNQIQSSIRTNKLKIDQLQKKIDKIKSSPNKKNRIISEMKGLLRQIESESLKIHRAGVNLKKTIKPSGRIVIGPNMKSHELVSNIKEYSRNIDILVKRFNNLNKKLKE
;
A
#
# COMPACT_ATOMS: atom_id res chain seq x y z
N MET A 1 3.04 -5.66 12.04
CA MET A 1 3.91 -5.01 13.04
C MET A 1 4.80 -6.07 13.66
N LYS A 2 6.07 -6.17 13.25
CA LYS A 2 7.03 -7.07 13.91
C LYS A 2 7.27 -6.52 15.32
N ASN A 3 6.95 -7.33 16.33
CA ASN A 3 7.45 -7.27 17.71
C ASN A 3 7.89 -5.87 18.17
N LEU A 4 6.90 -5.02 18.47
CA LEU A 4 7.10 -3.76 19.17
C LEU A 4 7.34 -4.09 20.67
N PHE A 5 8.41 -4.82 20.97
CA PHE A 5 8.82 -5.07 22.35
C PHE A 5 9.33 -3.74 22.93
N PHE A 6 8.50 -3.12 23.76
CA PHE A 6 8.84 -1.93 24.52
C PHE A 6 9.97 -2.25 25.52
N LEU A 7 11.08 -1.54 25.38
CA LEU A 7 12.01 -1.31 26.48
C LEU A 7 11.57 -0.04 27.21
N LEU A 8 10.49 -0.14 27.99
CA LEU A 8 10.11 0.91 28.91
C LEU A 8 10.46 0.45 30.33
N SER A 9 11.71 0.60 30.70
CA SER A 9 12.12 0.50 32.09
C SER A 9 12.74 1.83 32.44
N ILE A 10 11.97 2.66 33.14
CA ILE A 10 12.55 3.79 33.87
C ILE A 10 13.59 3.17 34.81
N PHE A 11 14.88 3.39 34.56
CA PHE A 11 15.99 3.03 35.45
C PHE A 11 16.01 3.90 36.71
N ILE A 12 14.84 4.18 37.26
CA ILE A 12 14.67 4.71 38.60
C ILE A 12 14.20 3.53 39.45
N ASN A 13 15.17 2.74 39.92
CA ASN A 13 14.96 1.74 40.97
C ASN A 13 14.65 2.50 42.28
N VAL A 14 13.36 2.62 42.62
CA VAL A 14 12.86 3.51 43.68
C VAL A 14 13.17 3.03 45.10
N ALA A 15 13.65 1.81 45.31
CA ALA A 15 13.78 1.32 46.69
C ALA A 15 14.84 2.10 47.52
N CYS A 16 15.89 2.65 46.90
CA CYS A 16 17.04 3.22 47.64
C CYS A 16 17.62 4.55 47.08
N ALA A 17 17.00 5.20 46.09
CA ALA A 17 17.58 6.40 45.49
C ALA A 17 17.51 7.62 46.43
N THR A 18 18.66 8.21 46.74
CA THR A 18 18.80 9.42 47.59
C THR A 18 18.93 10.71 46.78
N SER A 19 19.15 10.61 45.47
CA SER A 19 19.19 11.73 44.53
C SER A 19 18.92 11.27 43.10
N TYR A 20 18.40 12.16 42.25
CA TYR A 20 18.32 11.99 40.80
C TYR A 20 19.07 13.11 40.09
N ARG A 21 19.70 12.81 38.94
CA ARG A 21 20.17 13.85 38.03
C ARG A 21 19.00 14.37 37.23
N VAL A 22 18.89 15.69 37.14
CA VAL A 22 17.82 16.35 36.36
C VAL A 22 17.97 16.03 34.87
N SER A 23 19.22 15.95 34.38
CA SER A 23 19.54 15.56 32.99
C SER A 23 18.96 14.21 32.59
N ASP A 24 19.09 13.20 33.46
CA ASP A 24 18.69 11.83 33.15
C ASP A 24 17.16 11.75 33.04
N ILE A 25 16.44 12.44 33.92
CA ILE A 25 14.98 12.48 33.88
C ILE A 25 14.48 13.21 32.63
N LYS A 26 15.09 14.36 32.26
CA LYS A 26 14.77 15.10 31.04
C LYS A 26 15.02 14.25 29.78
N GLU A 27 16.17 13.58 29.72
CA GLU A 27 16.52 12.71 28.59
C GLU A 27 15.55 11.54 28.43
N HIS A 28 15.14 10.91 29.53
CA HIS A 28 14.17 9.82 29.50
C HIS A 28 12.80 10.25 29.02
N ALA A 29 12.25 11.33 29.58
CA ALA A 29 10.94 11.83 29.19
C ALA A 29 10.93 12.25 27.70
N LEU A 30 12.02 12.85 27.20
CA LEU A 30 12.18 13.17 25.79
C LEU A 30 12.20 11.92 24.90
N LYS A 31 12.97 10.89 25.27
CA LYS A 31 13.02 9.61 24.53
C LYS A 31 11.64 8.95 24.43
N GLU A 32 10.88 8.97 25.52
CA GLU A 32 9.53 8.41 25.55
C GLU A 32 8.57 9.15 24.62
N ASN A 33 8.62 10.48 24.60
CA ASN A 33 7.80 11.27 23.68
C ASN A 33 8.18 11.03 22.21
N ILE A 34 9.47 11.00 21.88
CA ILE A 34 9.95 10.70 20.52
C ILE A 34 9.46 9.32 20.07
N TYR A 35 9.51 8.33 20.95
CA TYR A 35 9.02 6.99 20.64
C TYR A 35 7.51 6.97 20.37
N LEU A 36 6.73 7.66 21.20
CA LEU A 36 5.28 7.72 21.02
C LEU A 36 4.90 8.49 19.74
N GLU A 37 5.62 9.56 19.42
CA GLU A 37 5.50 10.29 18.15
C GLU A 37 5.74 9.38 16.94
N TYR A 38 6.84 8.62 16.97
CA TYR A 38 7.15 7.65 15.93
C TYR A 38 6.05 6.59 15.78
N THR A 39 5.59 6.03 16.91
CA THR A 39 4.54 5.01 16.93
C THR A 39 3.22 5.55 16.37
N LEU A 40 2.83 6.77 16.76
CA LEU A 40 1.65 7.43 16.23
C LEU A 40 1.75 7.74 14.73
N SER A 41 2.96 8.05 14.23
CA SER A 41 3.19 8.20 12.79
C SER A 41 2.96 6.88 12.04
N GLU A 42 3.44 5.75 12.56
CA GLU A 42 3.18 4.43 11.96
C GLU A 42 1.70 4.04 12.03
N ILE A 43 1.03 4.30 13.16
CA ILE A 43 -0.43 4.11 13.31
C ILE A 43 -1.20 4.98 12.31
N ASN A 44 -0.79 6.24 12.11
CA ASN A 44 -1.42 7.14 11.14
C ASN A 44 -1.32 6.58 9.72
N LYS A 45 -0.15 6.07 9.35
CA LYS A 45 0.06 5.44 8.04
C LYS A 45 -0.82 4.21 7.86
N ASP A 46 -0.85 3.34 8.87
CA ASP A 46 -1.65 2.11 8.87
C ASP A 46 -3.16 2.41 8.82
N ILE A 47 -3.67 3.36 9.61
CA ILE A 47 -5.07 3.82 9.53
C ILE A 47 -5.40 4.40 8.15
N ASN A 48 -4.51 5.20 7.56
CA ASN A 48 -4.75 5.77 6.24
C ASN A 48 -4.83 4.68 5.17
N ASP A 49 -3.98 3.67 5.24
CA ASP A 49 -4.00 2.53 4.32
C ASP A 49 -5.30 1.73 4.45
N LYS A 50 -5.75 1.47 5.68
CA LYS A 50 -7.02 0.77 5.95
C LYS A 50 -8.24 1.59 5.60
N LYS A 51 -8.20 2.90 5.82
CA LYS A 51 -9.24 3.82 5.35
C LYS A 51 -9.37 3.76 3.83
N GLU A 52 -8.24 3.70 3.10
CA GLU A 52 -8.30 3.57 1.64
C GLU A 52 -9.02 2.28 1.21
N ILE A 53 -8.84 1.18 1.96
CA ILE A 53 -9.55 -0.09 1.78
C ILE A 53 -11.05 0.09 2.01
N ILE A 54 -11.46 0.62 3.17
CA ILE A 54 -12.86 0.88 3.53
C ILE A 54 -13.55 1.76 2.48
N ASP A 55 -12.95 2.91 2.16
CA ASP A 55 -13.44 3.82 1.12
C ASP A 55 -13.52 3.16 -0.27
N GLY A 56 -12.67 2.16 -0.53
CA GLY A 56 -12.69 1.41 -1.78
C GLY A 56 -13.86 0.45 -1.86
N LEU A 57 -14.16 -0.25 -0.76
CA LEU A 57 -15.30 -1.16 -0.64
C LEU A 57 -16.65 -0.41 -0.68
N GLN A 58 -16.72 0.80 -0.14
CA GLN A 58 -17.94 1.62 -0.15
C GLN A 58 -18.37 2.11 -1.55
N LYS A 59 -17.50 2.07 -2.56
CA LYS A 59 -17.77 2.65 -3.89
C LYS A 59 -18.67 1.79 -4.80
N SER A 60 -19.03 0.59 -4.37
CA SER A 60 -19.87 -0.34 -5.13
C SER A 60 -20.99 -0.83 -4.22
N GLU A 61 -22.24 -0.63 -4.61
CA GLU A 61 -23.41 -1.13 -3.87
C GLU A 61 -23.37 -2.66 -3.68
N ALA A 62 -22.73 -3.39 -4.60
CA ALA A 62 -22.51 -4.83 -4.48
C ALA A 62 -21.41 -5.19 -3.46
N ASP A 63 -20.42 -4.32 -3.25
CA ASP A 63 -19.28 -4.58 -2.35
C ASP A 63 -19.62 -4.25 -0.89
N PHE A 64 -20.61 -3.38 -0.66
CA PHE A 64 -21.15 -3.03 0.66
C PHE A 64 -21.85 -4.22 1.35
N LEU A 65 -22.41 -5.15 0.58
CA LEU A 65 -23.11 -6.34 1.07
C LEU A 65 -22.19 -7.56 1.25
N LEU A 66 -20.89 -7.43 0.95
CA LEU A 66 -19.92 -8.52 1.12
C LEU A 66 -19.59 -8.74 2.59
N GLU A 67 -19.55 -10.01 3.01
CA GLU A 67 -19.32 -10.45 4.39
C GLU A 67 -18.10 -9.82 5.12
N PRO A 68 -16.96 -9.44 4.51
CA PRO A 68 -15.88 -8.85 5.27
C PRO A 68 -16.10 -7.36 5.62
N TYR A 69 -16.98 -6.64 4.92
CA TYR A 69 -17.05 -5.18 5.05
C TYR A 69 -17.45 -4.74 6.47
N ALA A 70 -18.47 -5.36 7.06
CA ALA A 70 -18.93 -5.00 8.40
C ALA A 70 -17.84 -5.22 9.47
N SER A 71 -17.15 -6.36 9.41
CA SER A 71 -16.05 -6.68 10.33
C SER A 71 -14.85 -5.75 10.14
N LEU A 72 -14.45 -5.49 8.89
CA LEU A 72 -13.38 -4.53 8.58
C LEU A 72 -13.74 -3.12 9.06
N GLN A 73 -14.99 -2.69 8.89
CA GLN A 73 -15.47 -1.39 9.35
C GLN A 73 -15.44 -1.28 10.87
N GLN A 74 -15.85 -2.33 11.57
CA GLN A 74 -15.82 -2.38 13.03
C GLN A 74 -14.39 -2.25 13.57
N ASP A 75 -13.45 -3.04 13.02
CA ASP A 75 -12.03 -2.93 13.39
C ASP A 75 -11.48 -1.54 13.08
N PHE A 76 -11.80 -0.98 11.91
CA PHE A 76 -11.37 0.36 11.52
C PHE A 76 -11.85 1.45 12.49
N LEU A 77 -13.11 1.36 12.93
CA LEU A 77 -13.67 2.29 13.92
C LEU A 77 -12.96 2.14 15.28
N LEU A 78 -12.74 0.91 15.74
CA LEU A 78 -12.02 0.64 16.99
C LEU A 78 -10.58 1.19 16.93
N MET A 79 -9.84 0.90 15.86
CA MET A 79 -8.49 1.45 15.65
C MET A 79 -8.47 2.98 15.64
N SER A 80 -9.47 3.60 15.03
CA SER A 80 -9.60 5.07 15.00
C SER A 80 -9.82 5.64 16.40
N GLU A 81 -10.69 5.02 17.20
CA GLU A 81 -10.93 5.41 18.59
C GLU A 81 -9.66 5.25 19.45
N LEU A 82 -8.96 4.12 19.31
CA LEU A 82 -7.71 3.84 20.02
C LEU A 82 -6.60 4.83 19.66
N LYS A 83 -6.50 5.23 18.39
CA LYS A 83 -5.58 6.30 17.96
C LYS A 83 -5.89 7.62 18.67
N GLU A 84 -7.15 8.04 18.72
CA GLU A 84 -7.51 9.30 19.39
C GLU A 84 -7.16 9.24 20.89
N LYS A 85 -7.43 8.11 21.55
CA LYS A 85 -6.98 7.88 22.94
C LYS A 85 -5.46 7.98 23.08
N LEU A 86 -4.67 7.41 22.15
CA LEU A 86 -3.21 7.52 22.16
C LEU A 86 -2.73 8.96 21.95
N ILE A 87 -3.39 9.75 21.10
CA ILE A 87 -3.10 11.19 20.90
C ILE A 87 -3.36 11.96 22.21
N GLU A 88 -4.45 11.68 22.92
CA GLU A 88 -4.71 12.29 24.23
C GLU A 88 -3.63 11.95 25.25
N LYS A 89 -3.14 10.70 25.26
CA LYS A 89 -2.03 10.27 26.13
C LYS A 89 -0.74 10.99 25.79
N GLN A 90 -0.44 11.12 24.50
CA GLN A 90 0.73 11.87 24.04
C GLN A 90 0.68 13.32 24.49
N LYS A 91 -0.47 14.00 24.35
CA LYS A 91 -0.64 15.39 24.83
C LYS A 91 -0.37 15.52 26.33
N LYS A 92 -0.81 14.55 27.13
CA LYS A 92 -0.54 14.51 28.58
C LYS A 92 0.96 14.35 28.86
N ILE A 93 1.63 13.42 28.19
CA ILE A 93 3.08 13.20 28.32
C ILE A 93 3.86 14.48 27.92
N GLN A 94 3.47 15.12 26.82
CA GLN A 94 4.06 16.39 26.37
C GLN A 94 3.87 17.51 27.39
N ALA A 95 2.67 17.66 27.95
CA ALA A 95 2.40 18.64 28.99
C ALA A 95 3.32 18.43 30.20
N PHE A 96 3.52 17.18 30.63
CA PHE A 96 4.43 16.89 31.72
C PHE A 96 5.90 17.16 31.39
N ILE A 97 6.34 16.88 30.17
CA ILE A 97 7.70 17.22 29.73
C ILE A 97 7.94 18.73 29.79
N VAL A 98 6.94 19.53 29.40
CA VAL A 98 7.01 21.00 29.49
C VAL A 98 7.08 21.45 30.95
N GLU A 99 6.21 20.93 31.81
CA GLU A 99 6.25 21.22 33.25
C GLU A 99 7.59 20.83 33.88
N PHE A 100 8.18 19.71 33.46
CA PHE A 100 9.46 19.23 33.97
C PHE A 100 10.65 20.05 33.45
N ASN A 101 10.60 20.52 32.21
CA ASN A 101 11.62 21.42 31.67
C ASN A 101 11.70 22.74 32.44
N ASN A 102 10.59 23.16 33.06
CA ASN A 102 10.51 24.34 33.92
C ASN A 102 11.02 24.08 35.36
N ILE A 103 11.39 22.84 35.72
CA ILE A 103 12.08 22.56 36.99
C ILE A 103 13.51 23.10 36.86
N ASP A 104 13.82 24.03 37.77
CA ASP A 104 15.04 24.84 37.94
C ASP A 104 16.26 24.33 37.16
N GLU A 105 16.64 25.06 36.10
CA GLU A 105 17.73 24.70 35.17
C GLU A 105 19.10 24.62 35.85
N ASP A 106 19.24 25.26 37.02
CA ASP A 106 20.51 25.37 37.76
C ASP A 106 20.78 24.21 38.74
N LYS A 107 19.84 23.26 38.89
CA LYS A 107 20.01 22.08 39.76
C LYS A 107 20.49 20.86 38.97
N ASP A 108 21.77 20.51 39.10
CA ASP A 108 22.33 19.27 38.55
C ASP A 108 21.68 17.99 39.13
N ARG A 109 21.24 18.07 40.39
CA ARG A 109 20.64 16.96 41.12
C ARG A 109 19.52 17.39 42.04
N LEU A 110 18.47 16.58 42.09
CA LEU A 110 17.43 16.64 43.10
C LEU A 110 17.75 15.62 44.19
N LYS A 111 17.90 16.07 45.43
CA LYS A 111 18.11 15.22 46.61
C LYS A 111 16.78 14.90 47.27
N LYS A 112 16.72 13.79 48.00
CA LYS A 112 15.50 13.29 48.66
C LYS A 112 14.74 14.32 49.51
N ASN A 113 15.44 15.31 50.07
CA ASN A 113 14.85 16.33 50.94
C ASN A 113 14.40 17.59 50.18
N ASP A 114 14.66 17.67 48.88
CA ASP A 114 14.24 18.80 48.04
C ASP A 114 12.73 18.68 47.77
N GLN A 115 12.00 19.79 47.79
CA GLN A 115 10.56 19.79 47.53
C GLN A 115 10.26 19.29 46.10
N GLU A 116 11.13 19.62 45.15
CA GLU A 116 11.07 19.19 43.77
C GLU A 116 11.30 17.68 43.63
N PHE A 117 11.99 17.04 44.58
CA PHE A 117 12.15 15.57 44.58
C PHE A 117 10.83 14.85 44.82
N ALA A 118 9.96 15.38 45.69
CA ALA A 118 8.61 14.84 45.88
C ALA A 118 7.77 14.99 44.60
N TYR A 119 7.88 16.14 43.93
CA TYR A 119 7.23 16.39 42.63
C TYR A 119 7.67 15.38 41.56
N VAL A 120 8.98 15.07 41.47
CA VAL A 120 9.51 14.04 40.55
C VAL A 120 8.99 12.64 40.88
N LEU A 121 8.85 12.29 42.15
CA LEU A 121 8.32 10.98 42.54
C LEU A 121 6.84 10.82 42.15
N ASP A 122 6.04 11.87 42.32
CA ASP A 122 4.63 11.83 41.92
C ASP A 122 4.47 11.85 40.40
N TYR A 123 5.33 12.60 39.69
CA TYR A 123 5.44 12.53 38.24
C TYR A 123 5.79 11.12 37.75
N LYS A 124 6.79 10.47 38.37
CA LYS A 124 7.18 9.11 38.02
C LYS A 124 6.00 8.13 38.15
N LYS A 125 5.26 8.18 39.26
CA LYS A 125 4.08 7.31 39.44
C LYS A 125 3.03 7.55 38.35
N LEU A 126 2.82 8.81 37.96
CA LEU A 126 1.88 9.17 36.92
C LEU A 126 2.36 8.70 35.54
N ALA A 127 3.64 8.86 35.23
CA ALA A 127 4.28 8.36 34.02
C ALA A 127 4.21 6.82 33.94
N ASP A 128 4.52 6.12 35.03
CA ASP A 128 4.40 4.65 35.13
C ASP A 128 2.96 4.20 34.88
N LYS A 129 1.96 4.93 35.39
CA LYS A 129 0.53 4.66 35.10
C LYS A 129 0.18 4.93 33.64
N GLN A 130 0.58 6.08 33.10
CA GLN A 130 0.30 6.45 31.71
C GLN A 130 0.96 5.46 30.74
N LYS A 131 2.15 4.97 31.07
CA LYS A 131 2.82 3.91 30.32
C LYS A 131 1.94 2.66 30.21
N VAL A 132 1.47 2.11 31.33
CA VAL A 132 0.66 0.88 31.31
C VAL A 132 -0.60 1.07 30.46
N GLU A 133 -1.21 2.24 30.56
CA GLU A 133 -2.38 2.59 29.74
C GLU A 133 -2.02 2.69 28.24
N VAL A 134 -0.89 3.31 27.89
CA VAL A 134 -0.40 3.37 26.49
C VAL A 134 -0.08 1.98 25.95
N GLU A 135 0.58 1.12 26.74
CA GLU A 135 0.89 -0.26 26.36
C GLU A 135 -0.39 -1.05 26.09
N ASN A 136 -1.40 -0.93 26.95
CA ASN A 136 -2.70 -1.57 26.74
C ASN A 136 -3.38 -1.07 25.46
N LEU A 137 -3.43 0.24 25.23
CA LEU A 137 -4.01 0.82 24.02
C LEU A 137 -3.28 0.36 22.75
N LEU A 138 -1.94 0.28 22.78
CA LEU A 138 -1.14 -0.21 21.66
C LEU A 138 -1.34 -1.71 21.41
N ASN A 139 -1.52 -2.50 22.47
CA ASN A 139 -1.84 -3.92 22.36
C ASN A 139 -3.23 -4.13 21.73
N GLU A 140 -4.25 -3.41 22.22
CA GLU A 140 -5.60 -3.44 21.64
C GLU A 140 -5.60 -2.99 20.18
N TYR A 141 -4.88 -1.92 19.87
CA TYR A 141 -4.70 -1.45 18.49
C TYR A 141 -4.04 -2.52 17.63
N GLY A 142 -2.96 -3.12 18.15
CA GLY A 142 -2.22 -4.18 17.48
C GLY A 142 -3.09 -5.38 17.15
N GLN A 143 -3.94 -5.80 18.08
CA GLN A 143 -4.89 -6.90 17.89
C GLN A 143 -5.93 -6.58 16.81
N SER A 144 -6.61 -5.43 16.91
CA SER A 144 -7.61 -5.03 15.91
C SER A 144 -6.97 -4.83 14.52
N SER A 145 -5.75 -4.26 14.47
CA SER A 145 -4.99 -4.16 13.23
C SER A 145 -4.64 -5.51 12.62
N GLN A 146 -4.26 -6.49 13.44
CA GLN A 146 -3.93 -7.83 12.94
C GLN A 146 -5.18 -8.54 12.44
N HIS A 147 -6.29 -8.41 13.17
CA HIS A 147 -7.58 -8.97 12.79
C HIS A 147 -8.07 -8.39 11.45
N PHE A 148 -8.04 -7.05 11.30
CA PHE A 148 -8.35 -6.37 10.04
C PHE A 148 -7.53 -6.93 8.87
N ASN A 149 -6.22 -7.13 9.09
CA ASN A 149 -5.32 -7.67 8.07
C ASN A 149 -5.63 -9.13 7.76
N SER A 150 -6.00 -9.96 8.75
CA SER A 150 -6.41 -11.35 8.55
C SER A 150 -7.66 -11.43 7.68
N ILE A 151 -8.70 -10.68 8.05
CA ILE A 151 -9.95 -10.61 7.27
C ILE A 151 -9.66 -10.16 5.84
N SER A 152 -8.85 -9.11 5.67
CA SER A 152 -8.47 -8.60 4.34
C SER A 152 -7.75 -9.68 3.52
N GLN A 153 -6.81 -10.41 4.11
CA GLN A 153 -6.04 -11.45 3.43
C GLN A 153 -6.89 -12.67 3.06
N GLU A 154 -7.72 -13.17 3.99
CA GLU A 154 -8.65 -14.28 3.77
C GLU A 154 -9.61 -13.98 2.62
N ASN A 155 -10.07 -12.73 2.54
CA ASN A 155 -10.97 -12.25 1.51
C ASN A 155 -10.26 -11.72 0.26
N GLN A 156 -8.93 -11.86 0.17
CA GLN A 156 -8.12 -11.42 -0.97
C GLN A 156 -8.29 -9.93 -1.32
N ILE A 157 -8.52 -9.09 -0.31
CA ILE A 157 -8.65 -7.64 -0.43
C ILE A 157 -7.29 -6.99 -0.19
N TYR A 158 -6.81 -6.25 -1.17
CA TYR A 158 -5.48 -5.65 -1.14
C TYR A 158 -5.48 -4.21 -1.65
N LEU A 159 -4.61 -3.40 -1.07
CA LEU A 159 -4.23 -2.10 -1.61
C LEU A 159 -3.01 -2.26 -2.51
N ILE A 160 -3.11 -1.89 -3.78
CA ILE A 160 -2.02 -2.02 -4.75
C ILE A 160 -1.60 -0.64 -5.26
N ASP A 161 -0.29 -0.38 -5.28
CA ASP A 161 0.27 0.76 -5.99
C ASP A 161 0.21 0.52 -7.50
N THR A 162 -0.51 1.40 -8.19
CA THR A 162 -0.79 1.27 -9.61
C THR A 162 -0.04 2.26 -10.46
N ARG A 163 0.81 3.11 -9.88
CA ARG A 163 1.60 4.08 -10.64
C ARG A 163 2.54 3.37 -11.62
N ALA A 164 3.24 2.34 -11.15
CA ALA A 164 4.08 1.50 -11.99
C ALA A 164 3.25 0.73 -13.03
N LEU A 165 2.10 0.17 -12.64
CA LEU A 165 1.23 -0.61 -13.54
C LEU A 165 0.66 0.26 -14.67
N ALA A 166 0.22 1.48 -14.37
CA ALA A 166 -0.31 2.43 -15.35
C ALA A 166 0.77 2.86 -16.35
N GLN A 167 2.00 3.12 -15.87
CA GLN A 167 3.14 3.42 -16.73
C GLN A 167 3.51 2.23 -17.63
N GLN A 168 3.61 1.02 -17.07
CA GLN A 168 3.91 -0.20 -17.83
C GLN A 168 2.84 -0.48 -18.90
N THR A 169 1.56 -0.30 -18.59
CA THR A 169 0.46 -0.47 -19.55
C THR A 169 0.58 0.53 -20.71
N MET A 170 0.98 1.77 -20.44
CA MET A 170 1.21 2.80 -21.47
C MET A 170 2.41 2.48 -22.36
N ILE A 171 3.52 2.03 -21.77
CA ILE A 171 4.73 1.62 -22.51
C ILE A 171 4.40 0.42 -23.41
N LEU A 172 3.77 -0.62 -22.87
CA LEU A 172 3.38 -1.82 -23.60
C LEU A 172 2.48 -1.48 -24.79
N LYS A 173 1.49 -0.60 -24.60
CA LYS A 173 0.65 -0.09 -25.69
C LYS A 173 1.49 0.49 -26.83
N ASN A 174 2.40 1.41 -26.50
CA ASN A 174 3.21 2.09 -27.52
C ASN A 174 4.10 1.10 -28.29
N GLN A 175 4.66 0.10 -27.59
CA GLN A 175 5.44 -0.96 -28.21
C GLN A 175 4.60 -1.85 -29.14
N ILE A 176 3.39 -2.25 -28.72
CA ILE A 176 2.47 -3.05 -29.55
C ILE A 176 2.05 -2.26 -30.78
N GLN A 177 1.65 -0.99 -30.61
CA GLN A 177 1.23 -0.14 -31.72
C GLN A 177 2.35 0.09 -32.74
N SER A 178 3.58 0.32 -32.27
CA SER A 178 4.75 0.42 -33.14
C SER A 178 4.99 -0.87 -33.92
N SER A 179 4.96 -2.02 -33.22
CA SER A 179 5.14 -3.35 -33.82
C SER A 179 4.08 -3.67 -34.86
N ILE A 180 2.81 -3.34 -34.60
CA ILE A 180 1.70 -3.51 -35.56
C ILE A 180 1.98 -2.69 -36.82
N ARG A 181 2.36 -1.41 -36.68
CA ARG A 181 2.67 -0.55 -37.84
C ARG A 181 3.80 -1.13 -38.68
N THR A 182 4.91 -1.53 -38.04
CA THR A 182 6.05 -2.13 -38.74
C THR A 182 5.68 -3.43 -39.45
N ASN A 183 4.88 -4.28 -38.82
CA ASN A 183 4.47 -5.56 -39.41
C ASN A 183 3.44 -5.40 -40.54
N LYS A 184 2.53 -4.42 -40.46
CA LYS A 184 1.65 -4.05 -41.58
C LYS A 184 2.48 -3.67 -42.81
N LEU A 185 3.48 -2.79 -42.65
CA LEU A 185 4.39 -2.40 -43.74
C LEU A 185 5.16 -3.59 -44.32
N LYS A 186 5.71 -4.48 -43.47
CA LYS A 186 6.43 -5.68 -43.93
C LYS A 186 5.52 -6.62 -44.72
N ILE A 187 4.28 -6.82 -44.29
CA ILE A 187 3.31 -7.64 -45.01
C ILE A 187 2.97 -7.02 -46.37
N ASP A 188 2.75 -5.70 -46.43
CA ASP A 188 2.45 -5.03 -47.70
C ASP A 188 3.62 -5.14 -48.68
N GLN A 189 4.86 -5.06 -48.19
CA GLN A 189 6.07 -5.31 -48.98
C GLN A 189 6.16 -6.77 -49.48
N LEU A 190 5.85 -7.75 -48.61
CA LEU A 190 5.85 -9.17 -48.98
C LEU A 190 4.76 -9.47 -50.02
N GLN A 191 3.57 -8.90 -49.86
CA GLN A 191 2.48 -9.04 -50.84
C GLN A 191 2.92 -8.49 -52.20
N LYS A 192 3.47 -7.28 -52.26
CA LYS A 192 4.02 -6.69 -53.50
C LYS A 192 5.10 -7.55 -54.15
N LYS A 193 5.91 -8.28 -53.37
CA LYS A 193 6.91 -9.22 -53.90
C LYS A 193 6.26 -10.48 -54.47
N ILE A 194 5.24 -11.04 -53.80
CA ILE A 194 4.53 -12.23 -54.25
C ILE A 194 3.69 -11.94 -55.50
N ASP A 195 3.05 -10.78 -55.58
CA ASP A 195 2.27 -10.37 -56.76
C ASP A 195 3.11 -10.27 -58.04
N LYS A 196 4.44 -10.10 -57.89
CA LYS A 196 5.40 -10.10 -59.01
C LYS A 196 5.83 -11.50 -59.46
N ILE A 197 5.50 -12.56 -58.72
CA ILE A 197 5.89 -13.95 -59.01
C ILE A 197 4.79 -14.62 -59.85
N LYS A 198 5.14 -15.09 -61.05
CA LYS A 198 4.19 -15.66 -62.03
C LYS A 198 3.73 -17.10 -61.74
N SER A 199 4.32 -17.81 -60.78
CA SER A 199 3.99 -19.23 -60.49
C SER A 199 3.39 -19.45 -59.10
N SER A 200 2.22 -20.13 -59.08
CA SER A 200 1.43 -20.64 -57.95
C SER A 200 1.53 -19.87 -56.61
N PRO A 201 1.03 -18.63 -56.54
CA PRO A 201 1.07 -17.79 -55.34
C PRO A 201 0.10 -18.25 -54.23
N ASN A 202 -0.76 -19.25 -54.47
CA ASN A 202 -1.87 -19.60 -53.60
C ASN A 202 -1.46 -19.92 -52.15
N LYS A 203 -0.38 -20.68 -51.93
CA LYS A 203 0.07 -21.02 -50.57
C LYS A 203 0.61 -19.80 -49.82
N LYS A 204 1.43 -18.96 -50.49
CA LYS A 204 2.01 -17.75 -49.88
C LYS A 204 0.97 -16.65 -49.67
N ASN A 205 0.02 -16.50 -50.58
CA ASN A 205 -1.13 -15.60 -50.44
C ASN A 205 -2.02 -16.01 -49.25
N ARG A 206 -2.25 -17.31 -49.05
CA ARG A 206 -3.00 -17.80 -47.89
C ARG A 206 -2.29 -17.46 -46.58
N ILE A 207 -0.96 -17.67 -46.51
CA ILE A 207 -0.17 -17.31 -45.33
C ILE A 207 -0.23 -15.79 -45.06
N ILE A 208 -0.13 -14.95 -46.09
CA ILE A 208 -0.26 -13.49 -45.91
C ILE A 208 -1.65 -13.08 -45.44
N SER A 209 -2.70 -13.66 -46.03
CA SER A 209 -4.08 -13.39 -45.60
C SER A 209 -4.29 -13.75 -44.13
N GLU A 210 -3.76 -14.90 -43.69
CA GLU A 210 -3.80 -15.34 -42.30
C GLU A 210 -3.01 -14.40 -41.38
N MET A 211 -1.82 -13.95 -41.79
CA MET A 211 -1.04 -12.95 -41.04
C MET A 211 -1.76 -11.61 -40.92
N LYS A 212 -2.44 -11.13 -41.97
CA LYS A 212 -3.28 -9.92 -41.91
C LYS A 212 -4.44 -10.11 -40.93
N GLY A 213 -5.06 -11.29 -40.92
CA GLY A 213 -6.10 -11.66 -39.95
C GLY A 213 -5.58 -11.60 -38.51
N LEU A 214 -4.43 -12.22 -38.23
CA LEU A 214 -3.80 -12.18 -36.91
C LEU A 214 -3.43 -10.76 -36.47
N LEU A 215 -2.92 -9.90 -37.36
CA LEU A 215 -2.65 -8.49 -37.00
C LEU A 215 -3.91 -7.72 -36.61
N ARG A 216 -5.03 -7.95 -37.31
CA ARG A 216 -6.31 -7.34 -36.93
C ARG A 216 -6.77 -7.80 -35.54
N GLN A 217 -6.57 -9.08 -35.21
CA GLN A 217 -6.87 -9.63 -33.88
C GLN A 217 -5.96 -9.02 -32.81
N ILE A 218 -4.65 -8.91 -33.06
CA ILE A 218 -3.69 -8.26 -32.14
C ILE A 218 -4.07 -6.80 -31.92
N GLU A 219 -4.46 -6.08 -32.96
CA GLU A 219 -4.91 -4.68 -32.87
C GLU A 219 -6.19 -4.54 -32.04
N SER A 220 -7.15 -5.44 -32.23
CA SER A 220 -8.38 -5.50 -31.43
C SER A 220 -8.08 -5.75 -29.93
N GLU A 221 -7.27 -6.76 -29.61
CA GLU A 221 -6.89 -7.05 -28.21
C GLU A 221 -6.08 -5.90 -27.58
N SER A 222 -5.19 -5.26 -28.36
CA SER A 222 -4.45 -4.08 -27.90
C SER A 222 -5.37 -2.91 -27.53
N LEU A 223 -6.44 -2.69 -28.31
CA LEU A 223 -7.45 -1.68 -27.98
C LEU A 223 -8.22 -2.03 -26.70
N LYS A 224 -8.51 -3.32 -26.45
CA LYS A 224 -9.13 -3.76 -25.19
C LYS A 224 -8.23 -3.48 -23.98
N ILE A 225 -6.93 -3.80 -24.06
CA ILE A 225 -5.93 -3.42 -23.04
C ILE A 225 -5.94 -1.91 -22.82
N HIS A 226 -5.96 -1.13 -23.90
CA HIS A 226 -5.96 0.33 -23.79
C HIS A 226 -7.19 0.85 -23.04
N ARG A 227 -8.39 0.38 -23.39
CA ARG A 227 -9.64 0.77 -22.72
C ARG A 227 -9.62 0.37 -21.24
N ALA A 228 -9.18 -0.85 -20.94
CA ALA A 228 -9.04 -1.32 -19.56
C ALA A 228 -8.03 -0.45 -18.77
N GLY A 229 -6.89 -0.09 -19.36
CA GLY A 229 -5.91 0.79 -18.75
C GLY A 229 -6.40 2.23 -18.54
N VAL A 230 -7.21 2.78 -19.46
CA VAL A 230 -7.85 4.10 -19.27
C VAL A 230 -8.86 4.05 -18.13
N ASN A 231 -9.67 3.00 -18.07
CA ASN A 231 -10.63 2.81 -16.99
C ASN A 231 -9.93 2.62 -15.64
N LEU A 232 -8.84 1.85 -15.62
CA LEU A 232 -7.98 1.71 -14.45
C LEU A 232 -7.49 3.09 -13.98
N LYS A 233 -6.93 3.92 -14.88
CA LYS A 233 -6.45 5.27 -14.53
C LYS A 233 -7.53 6.16 -13.92
N LYS A 234 -8.80 6.02 -14.35
CA LYS A 234 -9.93 6.76 -13.76
C LYS A 234 -10.28 6.28 -12.35
N THR A 235 -9.97 5.02 -12.02
CA THR A 235 -10.20 4.44 -10.68
C THR A 235 -9.05 4.69 -9.70
N ILE A 236 -7.86 5.10 -10.19
CA ILE A 236 -6.70 5.43 -9.36
C ILE A 236 -7.00 6.70 -8.55
N LYS A 237 -6.92 6.59 -7.22
CA LYS A 237 -7.00 7.74 -6.30
C LYS A 237 -5.74 8.64 -6.45
N PRO A 238 -5.77 9.89 -5.98
CA PRO A 238 -4.56 10.75 -5.94
C PRO A 238 -3.36 10.10 -5.22
N SER A 239 -3.61 9.17 -4.29
CA SER A 239 -2.59 8.35 -3.62
C SER A 239 -1.78 7.46 -4.59
N GLY A 240 -2.27 7.25 -5.82
CA GLY A 240 -1.67 6.33 -6.79
C GLY A 240 -2.02 4.86 -6.55
N ARG A 241 -2.91 4.59 -5.58
CA ARG A 241 -3.28 3.24 -5.15
C ARG A 241 -4.74 2.94 -5.47
N ILE A 242 -5.05 1.65 -5.60
CA ILE A 242 -6.42 1.14 -5.73
C ILE A 242 -6.61 -0.06 -4.81
N VAL A 243 -7.85 -0.25 -4.37
CA VAL A 243 -8.28 -1.44 -3.65
C VAL A 243 -8.71 -2.48 -4.66
N ILE A 244 -8.30 -3.72 -4.46
CA ILE A 244 -8.61 -4.86 -5.32
C ILE A 244 -9.09 -6.00 -4.44
N GLY A 245 -10.18 -6.65 -4.83
CA GLY A 245 -10.75 -7.79 -4.13
C GLY A 245 -11.69 -8.58 -5.05
N PRO A 246 -12.06 -9.81 -4.69
CA PRO A 246 -13.04 -10.60 -5.43
C PRO A 246 -14.33 -9.79 -5.66
N ASN A 247 -14.94 -9.95 -6.84
CA ASN A 247 -16.14 -9.23 -7.27
C ASN A 247 -16.03 -7.70 -7.40
N MET A 248 -14.87 -7.10 -7.08
CA MET A 248 -14.65 -5.67 -7.30
C MET A 248 -14.33 -5.38 -8.77
N LYS A 249 -14.85 -4.26 -9.29
CA LYS A 249 -14.57 -3.78 -10.65
C LYS A 249 -13.07 -3.57 -10.92
N SER A 250 -12.31 -3.15 -9.92
CA SER A 250 -10.84 -3.01 -10.01
C SER A 250 -10.15 -4.35 -10.25
N HIS A 251 -10.63 -5.43 -9.63
CA HIS A 251 -10.14 -6.78 -9.85
C HIS A 251 -10.44 -7.26 -11.26
N GLU A 252 -11.67 -7.05 -11.72
CA GLU A 252 -12.09 -7.35 -13.10
C GLU A 252 -11.19 -6.63 -14.11
N LEU A 253 -10.94 -5.34 -13.93
CA LEU A 253 -10.07 -4.54 -14.82
C LEU A 253 -8.64 -5.09 -14.88
N VAL A 254 -8.04 -5.44 -13.73
CA VAL A 254 -6.68 -6.00 -13.68
C VAL A 254 -6.64 -7.41 -14.28
N SER A 255 -7.67 -8.23 -14.04
CA SER A 255 -7.80 -9.55 -14.64
C SER A 255 -7.90 -9.48 -16.16
N ASN A 256 -8.77 -8.60 -16.66
CA ASN A 256 -8.97 -8.33 -18.09
C ASN A 256 -7.66 -7.90 -18.77
N ILE A 257 -6.88 -7.00 -18.16
CA ILE A 257 -5.57 -6.59 -18.70
C ILE A 257 -4.63 -7.80 -18.84
N LYS A 258 -4.56 -8.67 -17.81
CA LYS A 258 -3.73 -9.87 -17.83
C LYS A 258 -4.19 -10.85 -18.91
N GLU A 259 -5.50 -11.08 -19.04
CA GLU A 259 -6.08 -11.96 -20.04
C GLU A 259 -5.78 -11.47 -21.46
N TYR A 260 -6.08 -10.21 -21.76
CA TYR A 260 -5.83 -9.64 -23.08
C TYR A 260 -4.34 -9.65 -23.42
N SER A 261 -3.44 -9.44 -22.44
CA SER A 261 -2.00 -9.57 -22.65
C SER A 261 -1.60 -10.99 -23.05
N ARG A 262 -2.15 -12.02 -22.40
CA ARG A 262 -1.91 -13.42 -22.76
C ARG A 262 -2.44 -13.75 -24.16
N ASN A 263 -3.60 -13.21 -24.53
CA ASN A 263 -4.16 -13.39 -25.87
C ASN A 263 -3.23 -12.80 -26.94
N ILE A 264 -2.69 -11.59 -26.70
CA ILE A 264 -1.70 -10.98 -27.60
C ILE A 264 -0.47 -11.87 -27.75
N ASP A 265 0.08 -12.42 -26.66
CA ASP A 265 1.25 -13.30 -26.73
C ASP A 265 1.00 -14.55 -27.58
N ILE A 266 -0.19 -15.17 -27.45
CA ILE A 266 -0.59 -16.33 -28.27
C ILE A 266 -0.66 -15.93 -29.75
N LEU A 267 -1.29 -14.79 -30.06
CA LEU A 267 -1.42 -14.30 -31.43
C LEU A 267 -0.05 -13.94 -32.04
N VAL A 268 0.84 -13.32 -31.27
CA VAL A 268 2.21 -12.98 -31.69
C VAL A 268 3.02 -14.25 -31.99
N LYS A 269 2.91 -15.29 -31.15
CA LYS A 269 3.57 -16.58 -31.42
C LYS A 269 3.09 -17.21 -32.73
N ARG A 270 1.77 -17.20 -32.97
CA ARG A 270 1.19 -17.68 -34.24
C ARG A 270 1.68 -16.86 -35.43
N PHE A 271 1.68 -15.54 -35.31
CA PHE A 271 2.18 -14.63 -36.34
C PHE A 271 3.64 -14.90 -36.70
N ASN A 272 4.50 -15.06 -35.70
CA ASN A 272 5.93 -15.32 -35.89
C ASN A 272 6.17 -16.68 -36.57
N ASN A 273 5.36 -17.70 -36.25
CA ASN A 273 5.44 -19.00 -36.92
C ASN A 273 5.07 -18.92 -38.41
N LEU A 274 4.02 -18.16 -38.77
CA LEU A 274 3.66 -17.93 -40.17
C LEU A 274 4.73 -17.15 -40.93
N ASN A 275 5.34 -16.15 -40.28
CA ASN A 275 6.42 -15.37 -40.86
C ASN A 275 7.67 -16.23 -41.14
N LYS A 276 7.98 -17.23 -40.30
CA LYS A 276 9.06 -18.20 -40.57
C LYS A 276 8.77 -19.03 -41.83
N LYS A 277 7.55 -19.56 -41.95
CA LYS A 277 7.09 -20.34 -43.12
C LYS A 277 7.11 -19.57 -44.46
N LEU A 278 7.15 -18.24 -44.41
CA LEU A 278 7.27 -17.38 -45.59
C LEU A 278 8.72 -17.18 -46.05
N LYS A 279 9.68 -17.42 -45.16
CA LYS A 279 11.13 -17.31 -45.42
C LYS A 279 11.75 -18.63 -45.85
N GLU A 280 11.12 -19.75 -45.51
CA GLU A 280 11.36 -21.09 -46.06
C GLU A 280 10.80 -21.19 -47.50
#